data_AF-A0A956VDP2-F1
#
_entry.id   AF-A0A956VDP2-F1
#
_cell.length_a   1.000
_cell.length_b   1.000
_cell.length_c   1.000
_cell.angle_alpha   90.00
_cell.angle_beta   90.00
_cell.angle_gamma   90.00
#
_symmetry.space_group_name_H-M   'P 1'
#
loop_
_entity.id
_entity.type
_entity.pdbx_description
1 polymer ?
#
loop_
_entity_poly.entity_id
_entity_poly.type
_entity_poly.pdbx_seq_one_letter_code
_entity_poly.pdbx_strand_id
1 'polypeptide(L)'
;LYPQIRQVLERGDAPDWNLVRYEMFKRLGYFVTESSEHFAEYVPWFIKRDRPDLIEQFNIPLDEYLRRCEVQITAWEFVRQRLEATAADMAGLTQRFSEAMRTAGVAEEHMPLVVQSFHEIDEIKQSHEYGSLIIHSMETGTPRVVYGNVSNDGLIDNLPADCCVEVPCLVDQNG
;
A
#
# COMPACT_ATOMS: atom_id res chain seq x y z
N LEU A 1 19.60 9.27 5.12
CA LEU A 1 18.85 8.32 4.27
C LEU A 1 19.17 8.46 2.79
N TYR A 2 18.97 9.63 2.16
CA TYR A 2 19.22 9.83 0.71
C TYR A 2 20.58 9.30 0.17
N PRO A 3 21.73 9.50 0.84
CA PRO A 3 22.99 8.91 0.39
C PRO A 3 22.96 7.38 0.30
N GLN A 4 22.24 6.71 1.20
CA GLN A 4 22.13 5.24 1.23
C GLN A 4 21.21 4.74 0.11
N ILE A 5 20.10 5.44 -0.18
CA ILE A 5 19.24 5.12 -1.33
C ILE A 5 20.02 5.26 -2.64
N ARG A 6 20.87 6.30 -2.73
CA ARG A 6 21.76 6.49 -3.89
C ARG A 6 22.76 5.34 -4.04
N GLN A 7 23.32 4.83 -2.95
CA GLN A 7 24.20 3.66 -3.01
C GLN A 7 23.48 2.41 -3.53
N VAL A 8 22.22 2.18 -3.14
CA VAL A 8 21.41 1.07 -3.67
C VAL A 8 21.25 1.19 -5.19
N LEU A 9 20.94 2.40 -5.68
CA LEU A 9 20.83 2.68 -7.10
C LEU A 9 22.17 2.47 -7.85
N GLU A 10 23.27 2.98 -7.31
CA GLU A 10 24.61 2.89 -7.92
C GLU A 10 25.14 1.46 -7.99
N ARG A 11 24.77 0.61 -7.03
CA ARG A 11 25.12 -0.82 -7.03
C ARG A 11 24.23 -1.65 -7.95
N GLY A 12 23.09 -1.12 -8.38
CA GLY A 12 22.09 -1.87 -9.14
C GLY A 12 21.25 -2.82 -8.29
N ASP A 13 21.18 -2.59 -6.98
CA ASP A 13 20.45 -3.45 -6.02
C ASP A 13 19.00 -2.98 -5.80
N ALA A 14 18.46 -2.19 -6.72
CA ALA A 14 17.07 -1.74 -6.61
C ALA A 14 16.15 -2.96 -6.70
N PRO A 15 15.21 -3.17 -5.75
CA PRO A 15 14.29 -4.30 -5.81
C PRO A 15 13.44 -4.25 -7.08
N ASP A 16 13.21 -5.41 -7.69
CA ASP A 16 12.49 -5.52 -8.97
C ASP A 16 11.04 -5.01 -8.90
N TRP A 17 10.40 -5.03 -7.73
CA TRP A 17 9.07 -4.44 -7.50
C TRP A 17 9.10 -2.91 -7.35
N ASN A 18 10.28 -2.29 -7.34
CA ASN A 18 10.46 -0.89 -6.94
C ASN A 18 11.15 -0.01 -8.00
N LEU A 19 11.29 -0.51 -9.24
CA LEU A 19 12.14 0.10 -10.25
C LEU A 19 11.69 1.50 -10.70
N VAL A 20 10.38 1.76 -10.72
CA VAL A 20 9.83 3.08 -11.11
C VAL A 20 10.28 4.17 -10.13
N ARG A 21 10.17 3.95 -8.82
CA ARG A 21 10.57 4.94 -7.80
C ARG A 21 12.07 5.26 -7.87
N TYR A 22 12.90 4.24 -8.11
CA TYR A 22 14.35 4.43 -8.30
C TYR A 22 14.68 5.17 -9.59
N GLU A 23 13.97 4.91 -10.69
CA GLU A 23 14.14 5.66 -11.93
C GLU A 23 13.73 7.13 -11.77
N MET A 24 12.65 7.40 -11.03
CA MET A 24 12.24 8.76 -10.69
C MET A 24 13.26 9.46 -9.80
N PHE A 25 13.80 8.76 -8.80
CA PHE A 25 14.86 9.29 -7.95
C PHE A 25 16.12 9.65 -8.73
N LYS A 26 16.50 8.83 -9.71
CA LYS A 26 17.61 9.10 -10.61
C LYS A 26 17.40 10.38 -11.43
N ARG A 27 16.18 10.64 -11.90
CA ARG A 27 15.84 11.77 -12.76
C ARG A 27 15.61 13.07 -12.00
N LEU A 28 14.93 13.01 -10.87
CA LEU A 28 14.47 14.18 -10.12
C LEU A 28 15.34 14.52 -8.90
N GLY A 29 16.13 13.56 -8.41
CA GLY A 29 16.93 13.72 -7.19
C GLY A 29 16.14 13.57 -5.88
N TYR A 30 14.83 13.34 -5.95
CA TYR A 30 13.94 13.10 -4.80
C TYR A 30 13.26 11.73 -4.93
N PHE A 31 13.18 11.00 -3.82
CA PHE A 31 12.62 9.65 -3.83
C PHE A 31 11.11 9.73 -3.69
N VAL A 32 10.38 9.14 -4.62
CA VAL A 32 8.92 9.11 -4.62
C VAL A 32 8.43 8.25 -3.46
N THR A 33 7.42 8.70 -2.73
CA THR A 33 6.84 7.99 -1.58
C THR A 33 5.72 7.03 -1.98
N GLU A 34 4.94 7.38 -3.01
CA GLU A 34 3.97 6.48 -3.66
C GLU A 34 4.66 5.24 -4.24
N SER A 35 3.93 4.13 -4.29
CA SER A 35 4.37 2.84 -4.84
C SER A 35 4.79 2.94 -6.32
N SER A 36 5.58 1.97 -6.79
CA SER A 36 6.04 1.98 -8.19
C SER A 36 4.89 1.75 -9.16
N GLU A 37 3.95 0.92 -8.73
CA GLU A 37 2.75 0.50 -9.43
C GLU A 37 1.82 1.68 -9.69
N HIS A 38 1.41 2.40 -8.64
CA HIS A 38 0.49 3.53 -8.77
C HIS A 38 1.17 4.75 -9.40
N PHE A 39 2.42 5.05 -9.03
CA PHE A 39 3.10 6.22 -9.60
C PHE A 39 3.28 6.10 -11.12
N ALA A 40 3.46 4.89 -11.65
CA ALA A 40 3.56 4.66 -13.08
C ALA A 40 2.30 5.08 -13.86
N GLU A 41 1.13 5.10 -13.20
CA GLU A 41 -0.15 5.52 -13.78
C GLU A 41 -0.29 7.05 -13.83
N TYR A 42 0.31 7.77 -12.87
CA TYR A 42 0.24 9.22 -12.80
C TYR A 42 1.08 9.95 -13.85
N VAL A 43 2.09 9.28 -14.43
CA VAL A 43 3.02 9.91 -15.37
C VAL A 43 3.08 9.19 -16.71
N PRO A 44 3.21 9.91 -17.84
CA PRO A 44 3.15 9.32 -19.17
C PRO A 44 4.46 8.63 -19.58
N TRP A 45 5.36 8.32 -18.63
CA TRP A 45 6.72 7.88 -18.95
C TRP A 45 6.87 6.36 -19.04
N PHE A 46 6.04 5.63 -18.32
CA PHE A 46 6.20 4.20 -18.10
C PHE A 46 5.16 3.36 -18.84
N ILE A 47 3.89 3.73 -18.76
CA ILE A 47 2.80 3.00 -19.41
C ILE A 47 2.47 3.66 -20.74
N LYS A 48 2.82 3.00 -21.85
CA LYS A 48 2.65 3.51 -23.21
C LYS A 48 2.19 2.41 -24.15
N ARG A 49 1.11 2.68 -24.91
CA ARG A 49 0.50 1.73 -25.85
C ARG A 49 1.51 1.07 -26.78
N ASP A 50 2.41 1.85 -27.36
CA ASP A 50 3.35 1.39 -28.39
C ASP A 50 4.75 1.04 -27.81
N ARG A 51 4.87 0.92 -26.48
CA ARG A 51 6.12 0.57 -25.76
C ARG A 51 5.88 -0.41 -24.62
N PRO A 52 5.41 -1.64 -24.92
CA PRO A 52 5.22 -2.68 -23.90
C PRO A 52 6.54 -3.10 -23.22
N ASP A 53 7.67 -2.90 -23.89
CA ASP A 53 9.01 -3.14 -23.34
C ASP A 53 9.30 -2.33 -22.06
N LEU A 54 8.65 -1.18 -21.88
CA LEU A 54 8.79 -0.39 -20.65
C LEU A 54 8.09 -1.06 -19.46
N ILE A 55 6.97 -1.74 -19.68
CA ILE A 55 6.26 -2.48 -18.63
C ILE A 55 7.15 -3.62 -18.14
N GLU A 56 7.78 -4.36 -19.07
CA GLU A 56 8.72 -5.44 -18.77
C GLU A 56 9.98 -4.89 -18.08
N GLN A 57 10.59 -3.82 -18.61
CA GLN A 57 11.82 -3.23 -18.08
C GLN A 57 11.66 -2.76 -16.63
N PHE A 58 10.53 -2.13 -16.30
CA PHE A 58 10.27 -1.58 -14.97
C PHE A 58 9.43 -2.51 -14.10
N ASN A 59 9.13 -3.72 -14.58
CA ASN A 59 8.35 -4.74 -13.89
C ASN A 59 7.04 -4.18 -13.29
N ILE A 60 6.24 -3.51 -14.12
CA ILE A 60 5.03 -2.80 -13.68
C ILE A 60 3.84 -3.78 -13.70
N PRO A 61 3.21 -4.09 -12.55
CA PRO A 61 2.09 -4.99 -12.49
C PRO A 61 0.81 -4.28 -12.96
N LEU A 62 0.50 -4.37 -14.25
CA LEU A 62 -0.82 -3.96 -14.74
C LEU A 62 -1.93 -4.79 -14.08
N ASP A 63 -3.11 -4.19 -13.92
CA ASP A 63 -4.29 -4.84 -13.32
C ASP A 63 -4.10 -5.34 -11.89
N GLU A 64 -3.11 -4.81 -11.15
CA GLU A 64 -2.86 -5.21 -9.76
C GLU A 64 -4.11 -5.00 -8.89
N TYR A 65 -4.81 -3.88 -9.06
CA TYR A 65 -6.03 -3.59 -8.31
C TYR A 65 -7.12 -4.64 -8.54
N LEU A 66 -7.36 -5.02 -9.80
CA LEU A 66 -8.35 -6.05 -10.14
C LEU A 66 -8.00 -7.39 -9.50
N ARG A 67 -6.72 -7.80 -9.58
CA ARG A 67 -6.24 -9.03 -8.93
C ARG A 67 -6.43 -8.99 -7.41
N ARG A 68 -6.12 -7.86 -6.76
CA ARG A 68 -6.35 -7.68 -5.31
C ARG A 68 -7.83 -7.79 -4.97
N CYS A 69 -8.73 -7.22 -5.78
CA CYS A 69 -10.18 -7.37 -5.58
C CYS A 69 -10.63 -8.84 -5.66
N GLU A 70 -10.16 -9.60 -6.66
CA GLU A 70 -10.50 -11.02 -6.81
C GLU A 70 -10.04 -11.86 -5.61
N VAL A 71 -8.82 -11.62 -5.13
CA VAL A 71 -8.27 -12.26 -3.91
C VAL A 71 -9.13 -11.90 -2.70
N GLN A 72 -9.47 -10.62 -2.51
CA GLN A 72 -10.26 -10.15 -1.36
C GLN A 72 -11.69 -10.70 -1.38
N ILE A 73 -12.34 -10.74 -2.54
CA ILE A 73 -13.67 -11.34 -2.70
C ILE A 73 -13.63 -12.82 -2.35
N THR A 74 -12.59 -13.53 -2.81
CA THR A 74 -12.39 -14.94 -2.45
C THR A 74 -12.21 -15.10 -0.95
N ALA A 75 -11.39 -14.24 -0.32
CA ALA A 75 -11.09 -14.30 1.11
C ALA A 75 -12.32 -13.99 1.97
N TRP A 76 -13.18 -13.08 1.53
CA TRP A 76 -14.36 -12.62 2.28
C TRP A 76 -15.27 -13.77 2.75
N GLU A 77 -15.55 -14.73 1.87
CA GLU A 77 -16.41 -15.88 2.22
C GLU A 77 -15.83 -16.74 3.34
N PHE A 78 -14.50 -16.83 3.41
CA PHE A 78 -13.81 -17.53 4.49
C PHE A 78 -13.73 -16.68 5.76
N VAL A 79 -13.46 -15.37 5.63
CA VAL A 79 -13.43 -14.45 6.78
C VAL A 79 -14.78 -14.44 7.49
N ARG A 80 -15.88 -14.40 6.74
CA ARG A 80 -17.22 -14.53 7.30
C ARG A 80 -17.39 -15.84 8.07
N GLN A 81 -17.04 -16.98 7.46
CA GLN A 81 -17.09 -18.28 8.13
C GLN A 81 -16.23 -18.30 9.40
N ARG A 82 -15.04 -17.69 9.37
CA ARG A 82 -14.13 -17.60 10.52
C ARG A 82 -14.71 -16.79 11.67
N LEU A 83 -15.43 -15.72 11.39
CA LEU A 83 -16.07 -14.88 12.40
C LEU A 83 -17.34 -15.53 12.98
N GLU A 84 -17.99 -16.40 12.22
CA GLU A 84 -19.20 -17.13 12.64
C GLU A 84 -18.90 -18.54 13.23
N ALA A 85 -17.68 -19.08 13.03
CA ALA A 85 -17.29 -20.44 13.40
C ALA A 85 -17.02 -20.63 14.90
N THR A 86 -17.18 -21.87 15.38
CA THR A 86 -16.71 -22.29 16.70
C THR A 86 -15.27 -22.80 16.65
N ALA A 87 -14.59 -22.88 17.79
CA ALA A 87 -13.20 -23.35 17.86
C ALA A 87 -12.96 -24.76 17.26
N ALA A 88 -14.00 -25.61 17.21
CA ALA A 88 -13.91 -26.96 16.65
C ALA A 88 -13.82 -27.01 15.11
N ASP A 89 -14.23 -25.93 14.41
CA ASP A 89 -14.40 -25.92 12.95
C ASP A 89 -13.13 -25.43 12.18
N MET A 90 -12.08 -25.07 12.93
CA MET A 90 -10.96 -24.26 12.41
C MET A 90 -9.97 -24.99 11.51
N ALA A 91 -9.65 -26.26 11.78
CA ALA A 91 -8.62 -26.99 11.04
C ALA A 91 -9.02 -27.18 9.57
N GLY A 92 -10.28 -27.57 9.31
CA GLY A 92 -10.78 -27.74 7.94
C GLY A 92 -10.97 -26.42 7.20
N LEU A 93 -11.33 -25.34 7.92
CA LEU A 93 -11.50 -24.02 7.32
C LEU A 93 -10.16 -23.43 6.85
N THR A 94 -9.12 -23.56 7.67
CA THR A 94 -7.76 -23.06 7.36
C THR A 94 -7.19 -23.71 6.10
N GLN A 95 -7.36 -25.02 5.95
CA GLN A 95 -6.88 -25.74 4.77
C GLN A 95 -7.59 -25.25 3.49
N ARG A 96 -8.92 -25.16 3.51
CA ARG A 96 -9.70 -24.67 2.36
C ARG A 96 -9.39 -23.22 2.01
N PHE A 97 -9.24 -22.36 3.03
CA PHE A 97 -8.83 -20.97 2.84
C PHE A 97 -7.46 -20.90 2.14
N SER A 98 -6.49 -21.68 2.63
CA SER A 98 -5.14 -21.69 2.06
C SER A 98 -5.12 -22.16 0.59
N GLU A 99 -5.94 -23.16 0.25
CA GLU A 99 -6.09 -23.62 -1.14
C GLU A 99 -6.78 -22.59 -2.03
N ALA A 100 -7.82 -21.92 -1.52
CA ALA A 100 -8.51 -20.86 -2.24
C ALA A 100 -7.61 -19.66 -2.52
N MET A 101 -6.79 -19.23 -1.54
CA MET A 101 -5.85 -18.11 -1.72
C MET A 101 -4.78 -18.41 -2.78
N ARG A 102 -4.25 -19.63 -2.79
CA ARG A 102 -3.33 -20.08 -3.86
C ARG A 102 -4.01 -20.06 -5.23
N THR A 103 -5.24 -20.56 -5.30
CA THR A 103 -6.03 -20.58 -6.54
C THR A 103 -6.33 -19.18 -7.04
N ALA A 104 -6.55 -18.23 -6.12
CA ALA A 104 -6.77 -16.81 -6.43
C ALA A 104 -5.46 -16.06 -6.80
N GLY A 105 -4.31 -16.73 -6.81
CA GLY A 105 -3.04 -16.16 -7.29
C GLY A 105 -2.18 -15.50 -6.21
N VAL A 106 -2.43 -15.74 -4.92
CA VAL A 106 -1.51 -15.31 -3.86
C VAL A 106 -0.19 -16.08 -3.97
N ALA A 107 0.93 -15.36 -4.04
CA ALA A 107 2.26 -15.96 -4.11
C ALA A 107 2.60 -16.76 -2.83
N GLU A 108 3.30 -17.89 -2.97
CA GLU A 108 3.61 -18.79 -1.84
C GLU A 108 4.42 -18.08 -0.73
N GLU A 109 5.25 -17.10 -1.09
CA GLU A 109 6.00 -16.28 -0.14
C GLU A 109 5.10 -15.41 0.77
N HIS A 110 3.89 -15.06 0.30
CA HIS A 110 2.91 -14.30 1.07
C HIS A 110 1.95 -15.18 1.86
N MET A 111 1.86 -16.48 1.54
CA MET A 111 0.92 -17.40 2.18
C MET A 111 1.04 -17.46 3.71
N PRO A 112 2.25 -17.47 4.33
CA PRO A 112 2.36 -17.45 5.79
C PRO A 112 1.66 -16.25 6.43
N LEU A 113 1.85 -15.06 5.86
CA LEU A 113 1.24 -13.82 6.36
C LEU A 113 -0.27 -13.81 6.14
N VAL A 114 -0.74 -14.30 5.00
CA VAL A 114 -2.17 -14.38 4.66
C VAL A 114 -2.90 -15.32 5.60
N VAL A 115 -2.35 -16.51 5.86
CA VAL A 115 -2.91 -17.49 6.79
C VAL A 115 -2.89 -16.97 8.22
N GLN A 116 -1.79 -16.35 8.66
CA GLN A 116 -1.72 -15.71 9.97
C GLN A 116 -2.79 -14.62 10.13
N SER A 117 -2.91 -13.73 9.14
CA SER A 117 -3.89 -12.64 9.15
C SER A 117 -5.33 -13.15 9.19
N PHE A 118 -5.60 -14.30 8.54
CA PHE A 118 -6.88 -14.98 8.62
C PHE A 118 -7.19 -15.54 10.00
N HIS A 119 -6.18 -16.08 10.69
CA HIS A 119 -6.34 -16.57 12.07
C HIS A 119 -6.60 -15.44 13.06
N GLU A 120 -5.91 -14.31 12.89
CA GLU A 120 -5.94 -13.16 13.80
C GLU A 120 -6.99 -12.11 13.42
N ILE A 121 -7.95 -12.43 12.54
CA ILE A 121 -8.88 -11.45 11.97
C ILE A 121 -9.81 -10.79 13.01
N ASP A 122 -10.08 -11.49 14.12
CA ASP A 122 -10.88 -11.03 15.26
C ASP A 122 -10.01 -10.48 16.41
N GLU A 123 -8.69 -10.50 16.27
CA GLU A 123 -7.79 -9.91 17.26
C GLU A 123 -7.81 -8.38 17.16
N ILE A 124 -8.16 -7.73 18.28
CA ILE A 124 -8.13 -6.27 18.38
C ILE A 124 -6.69 -5.84 18.64
N LYS A 125 -6.03 -5.39 17.59
CA LYS A 125 -4.69 -4.78 17.63
C LYS A 125 -4.70 -3.42 16.95
N GLN A 126 -3.80 -2.55 17.38
CA GLN A 126 -3.60 -1.26 16.75
C GLN A 126 -3.06 -1.49 15.32
N SER A 127 -3.74 -0.93 14.32
CA SER A 127 -3.26 -0.94 12.94
C SER A 127 -2.21 0.16 12.71
N HIS A 128 -1.54 0.10 11.55
CA HIS A 128 -0.65 1.16 11.09
C HIS A 128 -1.40 2.31 10.38
N GLU A 129 -2.73 2.22 10.28
CA GLU A 129 -3.56 3.21 9.61
C GLU A 129 -3.78 4.45 10.48
N TYR A 130 -3.80 5.63 9.87
CA TYR A 130 -3.91 6.89 10.62
C TYR A 130 -5.29 7.13 11.25
N GLY A 131 -6.36 6.48 10.78
CA GLY A 131 -7.74 6.82 11.18
C GLY A 131 -7.97 6.81 12.70
N SER A 132 -7.61 5.72 13.40
CA SER A 132 -7.77 5.63 14.85
C SER A 132 -6.83 6.56 15.61
N LEU A 133 -5.64 6.83 15.06
CA LEU A 133 -4.65 7.75 15.64
C LEU A 133 -5.09 9.21 15.56
N ILE A 134 -5.72 9.60 14.45
CA ILE A 134 -6.30 10.94 14.26
C ILE A 134 -7.39 11.16 15.31
N ILE A 135 -8.35 10.22 15.42
CA ILE A 135 -9.43 10.30 16.43
C ILE A 135 -8.83 10.41 17.83
N HIS A 136 -7.87 9.56 18.19
CA HIS A 136 -7.21 9.63 19.49
C HIS A 136 -6.56 10.99 19.75
N SER A 137 -5.87 11.57 18.76
CA SER A 137 -5.23 12.88 18.91
C SER A 137 -6.24 14.01 19.13
N MET A 138 -7.36 13.98 18.41
CA MET A 138 -8.45 14.95 18.60
C MET A 138 -9.11 14.82 19.98
N GLU A 139 -9.34 13.59 20.45
CA GLU A 139 -10.01 13.35 21.74
C GLU A 139 -9.12 13.59 22.97
N THR A 140 -7.81 13.39 22.85
CA THR A 140 -6.87 13.48 23.98
C THR A 140 -5.99 14.72 23.99
N GLY A 141 -5.95 15.46 22.88
CA GLY A 141 -4.99 16.55 22.67
C GLY A 141 -3.55 16.08 22.51
N THR A 142 -3.28 14.77 22.38
CA THR A 142 -1.93 14.26 22.14
C THR A 142 -1.51 14.59 20.69
N PRO A 143 -0.51 15.45 20.46
CA PRO A 143 -0.16 15.90 19.11
C PRO A 143 0.47 14.77 18.29
N ARG A 144 0.08 14.64 17.02
CA ARG A 144 0.70 13.73 16.04
C ARG A 144 0.85 14.40 14.68
N VAL A 145 1.88 14.00 13.94
CA VAL A 145 2.01 14.37 12.53
C VAL A 145 1.55 13.19 11.67
N VAL A 146 0.63 13.45 10.75
CA VAL A 146 0.15 12.51 9.73
C VAL A 146 0.38 13.09 8.34
N TYR A 147 0.34 12.28 7.30
CA TYR A 147 0.35 12.78 5.92
C TYR A 147 -1.09 12.75 5.40
N GLY A 148 -1.70 13.92 5.29
CA GLY A 148 -3.12 14.09 5.06
C GLY A 148 -3.41 14.83 3.77
N ASN A 149 -4.55 14.51 3.17
CA ASN A 149 -5.08 15.19 1.98
C ASN A 149 -5.94 16.39 2.42
N VAL A 150 -5.50 17.61 2.10
CA VAL A 150 -6.12 18.88 2.54
C VAL A 150 -6.20 19.87 1.38
N SER A 151 -7.02 20.92 1.54
CA SER A 151 -7.09 22.02 0.57
C SER A 151 -5.78 22.80 0.54
N ASN A 152 -5.28 23.13 -0.65
CA ASN A 152 -4.08 23.92 -0.82
C ASN A 152 -4.35 25.41 -0.56
N ASP A 153 -4.07 25.87 0.65
CA ASP A 153 -4.13 27.28 1.06
C ASP A 153 -2.71 27.90 1.09
N GLY A 154 -1.95 27.72 0.00
CA GLY A 154 -0.56 28.16 -0.10
C GLY A 154 0.46 27.20 0.52
N LEU A 155 0.07 25.93 0.78
CA LEU A 155 0.93 24.87 1.29
C LEU A 155 1.97 24.43 0.24
N ILE A 156 1.55 24.42 -1.03
CA ILE A 156 2.42 24.23 -2.19
C ILE A 156 2.20 25.42 -3.13
N ASP A 157 3.18 26.31 -3.19
CA ASP A 157 3.11 27.64 -3.80
C ASP A 157 2.93 27.63 -5.32
N ASN A 158 3.38 26.57 -5.99
CA ASN A 158 3.30 26.41 -7.44
C ASN A 158 2.12 25.54 -7.91
N LEU A 159 1.19 25.20 -7.02
CA LEU A 159 -0.07 24.53 -7.35
C LEU A 159 -1.27 25.47 -7.18
N PRO A 160 -2.39 25.23 -7.89
CA PRO A 160 -3.59 26.03 -7.73
C PRO A 160 -4.04 26.12 -6.26
N ALA A 161 -4.58 27.27 -5.87
CA ALA A 161 -5.33 27.37 -4.62
C ALA A 161 -6.54 26.42 -4.68
N ASP A 162 -6.97 25.93 -3.51
CA ASP A 162 -8.13 25.05 -3.32
C ASP A 162 -8.04 23.64 -3.95
N CYS A 163 -6.92 23.27 -4.58
CA CYS A 163 -6.70 21.88 -4.99
C CYS A 163 -6.36 20.99 -3.79
N CYS A 164 -6.71 19.70 -3.86
CA CYS A 164 -6.28 18.75 -2.83
C CYS A 164 -4.77 18.49 -2.94
N VAL A 165 -4.05 18.60 -1.82
CA VAL A 165 -2.63 18.26 -1.70
C VAL A 165 -2.41 17.34 -0.51
N GLU A 166 -1.47 16.40 -0.65
CA GLU A 166 -1.04 15.56 0.46
C GLU A 166 0.22 16.14 1.10
N VAL A 167 0.12 16.56 2.37
CA VAL A 167 1.20 17.21 3.12
C VAL A 167 1.26 16.72 4.57
N PRO A 168 2.36 16.96 5.30
CA PRO A 168 2.37 16.76 6.74
C PRO A 168 1.35 17.66 7.44
N CYS A 169 0.46 17.06 8.24
CA CYS A 169 -0.55 17.73 9.05
C CYS A 169 -0.30 17.43 10.52
N LEU A 170 -0.21 18.47 11.36
CA LEU A 170 -0.27 18.33 12.81
C LEU A 170 -1.74 18.16 13.21
N VAL A 171 -2.04 17.10 13.96
CA VAL A 171 -3.37 16.82 14.49
C VAL A 171 -3.29 16.83 16.02
N ASP A 172 -4.12 17.67 16.66
CA ASP A 172 -4.35 17.72 18.09
C ASP A 172 -5.84 18.01 18.40
N GLN A 173 -6.15 18.46 19.63
CA GLN A 173 -7.53 18.77 20.05
C GLN A 173 -8.22 19.85 19.20
N ASN A 174 -7.49 20.65 18.42
CA ASN A 174 -8.03 21.73 17.59
C ASN A 174 -8.27 21.30 16.13
N GLY A 175 -7.97 20.05 15.79
CA GLY A 175 -8.00 19.54 14.42
C GLY A 175 -6.62 19.49 13.79
#